data_AF-A0A6I2JXL4-F1
#
_entry.id   AF-A0A6I2JXL4-F1
#
_cell.length_a   1.000
_cell.length_b   1.000
_cell.length_c   1.000
_cell.angle_alpha   90.00
_cell.angle_beta   90.00
_cell.angle_gamma   90.00
#
_symmetry.space_group_name_H-M   'P 1'
#
loop_
_entity.id
_entity.type
_entity.pdbx_description
1 polymer ?
#
loop_
_entity_poly.entity_id
_entity_poly.type
_entity_poly.pdbx_seq_one_letter_code
_entity_poly.pdbx_strand_id
1 'polypeptide(L)'
;MKTQNIPVSPAFIAISWIAMLGGTLVYLAGLWRAEMELNEKGYYFTVLILGLFAAVSLQKTVRDRLEGIPTTHLYHMVCLLAFTIAVVLLVAGLWNATLMPSEKGFYGVSFFMALFGAVAVQKNTRDGMHSVTENATEESQEPQS
;
A
#
# COMPACT_ATOMS: atom_id res chain seq x y z
N MET A 1 30.14 3.40 10.71
CA MET A 1 28.99 3.45 11.65
C MET A 1 28.14 2.22 11.40
N LYS A 2 27.96 1.32 12.38
CA LYS A 2 26.91 0.29 12.30
C LYS A 2 25.59 1.02 12.56
N THR A 3 24.76 1.19 11.54
CA THR A 3 23.40 1.69 11.71
C THR A 3 22.65 0.64 12.52
N GLN A 4 22.32 0.91 13.78
CA GLN A 4 21.49 -0.01 14.54
C GLN A 4 20.10 -0.06 13.91
N ASN A 5 19.71 -1.27 13.51
CA ASN A 5 18.41 -1.56 12.94
C ASN A 5 17.40 -1.62 14.10
N ILE A 6 16.73 -0.49 14.39
CA ILE A 6 15.72 -0.46 15.46
C ILE A 6 14.52 -1.31 14.99
N PRO A 7 14.16 -2.40 15.70
CA PRO A 7 13.05 -3.25 15.30
C PRO A 7 11.73 -2.46 15.30
N VAL A 8 10.91 -2.69 14.29
CA VAL A 8 9.57 -2.07 14.18
C VAL A 8 8.71 -2.45 15.38
N SER A 9 8.07 -1.47 16.02
CA SER A 9 7.27 -1.74 17.21
C SER A 9 5.97 -2.49 16.85
N PRO A 10 5.52 -3.48 17.66
CA PRO A 10 4.26 -4.18 17.43
C PRO A 10 3.05 -3.24 17.28
N ALA A 11 3.06 -2.12 18.01
CA ALA A 11 2.04 -1.07 17.90
C ALA A 11 2.02 -0.44 16.50
N PHE A 12 3.18 -0.12 15.92
CA PHE A 12 3.27 0.46 14.58
C PHE A 12 2.81 -0.53 13.50
N ILE A 13 3.14 -1.82 13.65
CA ILE A 13 2.65 -2.88 12.76
C ILE A 13 1.11 -2.92 12.79
N ALA A 14 0.51 -2.97 13.99
CA ALA A 14 -0.94 -3.02 14.15
C ALA A 14 -1.63 -1.80 13.54
N ILE A 15 -1.13 -0.59 13.81
CA ILE A 15 -1.68 0.66 13.27
C ILE A 15 -1.61 0.68 11.74
N SER A 16 -0.54 0.17 11.14
CA SER A 16 -0.38 0.13 9.68
C SER A 16 -1.42 -0.79 9.02
N TRP A 17 -1.67 -1.95 9.62
CA TRP A 17 -2.72 -2.86 9.16
C TRP A 17 -4.12 -2.27 9.35
N ILE A 18 -4.37 -1.59 10.47
CA ILE A 18 -5.63 -0.86 10.71
C ILE A 18 -5.82 0.24 9.68
N ALA A 19 -4.77 0.98 9.31
CA ALA A 19 -4.86 2.02 8.29
C ALA A 19 -5.20 1.43 6.91
N MET A 20 -4.51 0.36 6.51
CA MET A 20 -4.74 -0.30 5.22
C MET A 20 -6.15 -0.91 5.14
N LEU A 21 -6.48 -1.79 6.11
CA LEU A 21 -7.76 -2.50 6.14
C LEU A 21 -8.90 -1.53 6.44
N GLY A 22 -8.72 -0.61 7.38
CA GLY A 22 -9.70 0.42 7.69
C GLY A 22 -10.01 1.29 6.48
N GLY A 23 -8.99 1.78 5.75
CA GLY A 23 -9.21 2.59 4.54
C GLY A 23 -9.95 1.81 3.46
N THR A 24 -9.55 0.56 3.24
CA THR A 24 -10.18 -0.34 2.28
C THR A 24 -11.64 -0.62 2.67
N LEU A 25 -11.90 -1.02 3.91
CA LEU A 25 -13.24 -1.37 4.39
C LEU A 25 -14.17 -0.17 4.42
N VAL A 26 -13.68 1.00 4.84
CA VAL A 26 -14.44 2.26 4.83
C VAL A 26 -14.81 2.64 3.40
N TYR A 27 -13.86 2.57 2.45
CA TYR A 27 -14.13 2.81 1.03
C TYR A 27 -15.20 1.86 0.49
N LEU A 28 -15.08 0.56 0.76
CA LEU A 28 -16.04 -0.45 0.30
C LEU A 28 -17.42 -0.30 0.97
N ALA A 29 -17.47 0.09 2.24
CA ALA A 29 -18.72 0.37 2.94
C ALA A 29 -19.45 1.59 2.35
N GLY A 30 -18.70 2.63 1.96
CA GLY A 30 -19.24 3.76 1.21
C GLY A 30 -19.81 3.31 -0.13
N LEU A 31 -19.06 2.48 -0.86
CA LEU A 31 -19.45 1.98 -2.17
C LEU A 31 -20.71 1.11 -2.12
N TRP A 32 -20.85 0.31 -1.06
CA TRP A 32 -22.04 -0.48 -0.82
C TRP A 32 -23.27 0.40 -0.63
N ARG A 33 -23.13 1.46 0.17
CA ARG A 33 -24.22 2.38 0.53
C ARG A 33 -24.58 3.38 -0.57
N ALA A 34 -23.64 3.77 -1.42
CA ALA A 34 -23.86 4.80 -2.42
C ALA A 34 -24.97 4.40 -3.41
N GLU A 35 -25.81 5.37 -3.74
CA GLU A 35 -26.83 5.28 -4.79
C GLU A 35 -26.14 5.50 -6.15
N MET A 36 -25.43 4.47 -6.60
CA MET A 36 -24.71 4.42 -7.88
C MET A 36 -25.12 3.17 -8.67
N GLU A 37 -25.00 3.27 -9.98
CA GLU A 37 -25.16 2.11 -10.85
C GLU A 37 -24.04 1.07 -10.61
N LEU A 38 -24.32 -0.21 -10.88
CA LEU A 38 -23.39 -1.29 -10.56
C LEU A 38 -22.06 -1.18 -11.32
N ASN A 39 -22.10 -0.65 -12.54
CA ASN A 39 -20.91 -0.37 -13.36
C ASN A 39 -20.04 0.75 -12.75
N GLU A 40 -20.64 1.80 -12.20
CA GLU A 40 -19.93 2.87 -11.49
C GLU A 40 -19.30 2.32 -10.21
N LYS A 41 -20.04 1.48 -9.47
CA LYS A 41 -19.47 0.79 -8.30
C LYS A 41 -18.27 -0.07 -8.69
N GLY A 42 -18.41 -0.85 -9.76
CA GLY A 42 -17.34 -1.66 -10.31
C GLY A 42 -16.10 -0.83 -10.68
N TYR A 43 -16.29 0.33 -11.30
CA TYR A 43 -15.22 1.27 -11.62
C TYR A 43 -14.41 1.67 -10.37
N TYR A 44 -15.08 2.17 -9.34
CA TYR A 44 -14.42 2.60 -8.10
C TYR A 44 -13.76 1.44 -7.34
N PHE A 45 -14.35 0.25 -7.38
CA PHE A 45 -13.76 -0.95 -6.81
C PHE A 45 -12.47 -1.34 -7.54
N THR A 46 -12.50 -1.41 -8.87
CA THR A 46 -11.31 -1.76 -9.67
C THR A 46 -10.21 -0.71 -9.50
N VAL A 47 -10.55 0.58 -9.42
CA VAL A 47 -9.58 1.65 -9.13
C VAL A 47 -8.92 1.46 -7.76
N LEU A 48 -9.67 1.09 -6.72
CA LEU A 48 -9.12 0.77 -5.39
C LEU A 48 -8.10 -0.38 -5.47
N ILE A 49 -8.48 -1.49 -6.11
CA ILE A 49 -7.61 -2.68 -6.23
C ILE A 49 -6.37 -2.36 -7.06
N LEU A 50 -6.53 -1.65 -8.19
CA LEU A 50 -5.42 -1.21 -9.03
C LEU A 50 -4.46 -0.32 -8.24
N GLY A 51 -4.98 0.65 -7.48
CA GLY A 51 -4.19 1.54 -6.64
C GLY A 51 -3.38 0.78 -5.60
N LEU A 52 -4.01 -0.12 -4.84
CA LEU A 52 -3.34 -0.94 -3.82
C LEU A 52 -2.24 -1.80 -4.43
N PHE A 53 -2.54 -2.51 -5.52
CA PHE A 53 -1.56 -3.33 -6.21
C PHE A 53 -0.39 -2.49 -6.75
N ALA A 54 -0.69 -1.35 -7.39
CA ALA A 54 0.33 -0.51 -7.98
C ALA A 54 1.20 0.18 -6.92
N ALA A 55 0.64 0.62 -5.79
CA ALA A 55 1.39 1.23 -4.69
C ALA A 55 2.41 0.26 -4.09
N VAL A 56 1.96 -0.96 -3.75
CA VAL A 56 2.81 -2.04 -3.22
C VAL A 56 3.88 -2.45 -4.25
N SER A 57 3.51 -2.56 -5.53
CA SER A 57 4.46 -2.92 -6.59
C SER A 57 5.50 -1.82 -6.84
N LEU A 58 5.07 -0.56 -6.88
CA LEU A 58 5.94 0.60 -7.07
C LEU A 58 6.94 0.75 -5.92
N GLN A 59 6.45 0.64 -4.68
CA GLN A 59 7.31 0.67 -3.50
C GLN A 59 8.34 -0.47 -3.53
N LYS A 60 7.93 -1.69 -3.90
CA LYS A 60 8.83 -2.83 -4.05
C LYS A 60 9.91 -2.55 -5.09
N THR A 61 9.56 -2.16 -6.31
CA THR A 61 10.56 -1.97 -7.38
C THR A 61 11.51 -0.81 -7.11
N VAL A 62 11.05 0.29 -6.50
CA VAL A 62 11.94 1.40 -6.11
C VAL A 62 12.94 0.92 -5.06
N ARG A 63 12.46 0.18 -4.07
CA ARG A 63 13.30 -0.39 -3.02
C ARG A 63 14.30 -1.40 -3.56
N ASP A 64 13.86 -2.35 -4.38
CA ASP A 64 14.72 -3.37 -4.99
C ASP A 64 15.88 -2.71 -5.77
N ARG A 65 15.63 -1.59 -6.47
CA ARG A 65 16.68 -0.80 -7.13
C ARG A 65 17.67 -0.18 -6.15
N LEU A 66 17.19 0.37 -5.03
CA LEU A 66 18.04 0.97 -4.00
C LEU A 66 18.91 -0.09 -3.28
N GLU A 67 18.39 -1.31 -3.14
CA GLU A 67 19.10 -2.46 -2.55
C GLU A 67 19.99 -3.20 -3.57
N GLY A 68 20.06 -2.75 -4.83
CA GLY A 68 20.88 -3.37 -5.88
C GLY A 68 20.33 -4.70 -6.40
N ILE A 69 19.08 -5.05 -6.08
CA ILE A 69 18.40 -6.24 -6.59
C ILE A 69 18.03 -5.98 -8.07
N PRO A 70 18.35 -6.90 -9.00
CA PRO A 70 18.11 -6.69 -10.42
C PRO A 70 16.61 -6.52 -10.71
N THR A 71 16.25 -5.34 -11.22
CA THR A 71 14.89 -5.03 -11.71
C THR A 71 14.99 -4.47 -13.12
N THR A 72 14.01 -4.80 -13.97
CA THR A 72 13.99 -4.27 -15.34
C THR A 72 13.54 -2.81 -15.37
N HIS A 73 14.04 -2.04 -16.34
CA HIS A 73 13.58 -0.67 -16.53
C HIS A 73 12.08 -0.61 -16.84
N LEU A 74 11.61 -1.56 -17.66
CA LEU A 74 10.22 -1.69 -18.06
C LEU A 74 9.27 -1.90 -16.88
N TYR A 75 9.62 -2.81 -15.95
CA TYR A 75 8.73 -3.11 -14.81
C TYR A 75 8.48 -1.88 -13.94
N HIS A 76 9.53 -1.13 -13.62
CA HIS A 76 9.40 0.11 -12.85
C HIS A 76 8.50 1.16 -13.54
N MET A 77 8.67 1.35 -14.86
CA MET A 77 7.84 2.27 -15.64
C MET A 77 6.37 1.83 -15.64
N VAL A 78 6.10 0.54 -15.76
CA VAL A 78 4.73 0.00 -15.71
C VAL A 78 4.11 0.17 -14.32
N CYS A 79 4.86 -0.08 -13.23
CA CYS A 79 4.36 0.16 -11.87
C CYS A 79 4.04 1.65 -11.64
N LEU A 80 4.94 2.55 -12.06
CA LEU A 80 4.74 3.99 -11.93
C LEU A 80 3.53 4.46 -12.73
N LEU A 81 3.40 3.98 -13.97
CA LEU A 81 2.28 4.30 -14.84
C LEU A 81 0.96 3.78 -14.25
N ALA A 82 0.90 2.53 -13.81
CA ALA A 82 -0.30 1.94 -13.21
C ALA A 82 -0.75 2.70 -11.94
N PHE A 83 0.20 3.11 -11.09
CA PHE A 83 -0.09 3.92 -9.90
C PHE A 83 -0.66 5.29 -10.29
N THR A 84 -0.03 5.95 -11.26
CA THR A 84 -0.48 7.25 -11.77
C THR A 84 -1.89 7.15 -12.38
N ILE A 85 -2.14 6.12 -13.18
CA ILE A 85 -3.45 5.85 -13.78
C ILE A 85 -4.50 5.62 -12.68
N ALA A 86 -4.20 4.85 -11.63
CA ALA A 86 -5.15 4.63 -10.54
C ALA A 86 -5.57 5.94 -9.87
N VAL A 87 -4.60 6.82 -9.58
CA VAL A 87 -4.86 8.14 -8.98
C VAL A 87 -5.67 9.02 -9.93
N VAL A 88 -5.27 9.09 -11.20
CA VAL A 88 -5.98 9.90 -12.22
C VAL A 88 -7.40 9.41 -12.43
N LEU A 89 -7.62 8.10 -12.53
CA LEU A 89 -8.95 7.50 -12.68
C LEU A 89 -9.83 7.79 -11.46
N LEU A 90 -9.28 7.72 -10.24
CA LEU A 90 -10.05 8.11 -9.06
C LEU A 90 -10.48 9.58 -9.14
N VAL A 91 -9.53 10.49 -9.40
CA VAL A 91 -9.80 11.93 -9.48
C VAL A 91 -10.82 12.23 -10.58
N ALA A 92 -10.63 11.67 -11.77
CA ALA A 92 -11.55 11.86 -12.90
C ALA A 92 -12.94 11.27 -12.61
N GLY A 93 -13.00 10.10 -12.00
CA GLY A 93 -14.25 9.46 -11.59
C GLY A 93 -15.01 10.32 -10.60
N LEU A 94 -14.35 10.78 -9.54
CA LEU A 94 -14.95 11.64 -8.52
C LEU A 94 -15.36 13.00 -9.09
N TRP A 95 -14.59 13.55 -10.03
CA TRP A 95 -14.95 14.77 -10.73
C TRP A 95 -16.27 14.61 -11.49
N ASN A 96 -16.39 13.51 -12.25
CA ASN A 96 -17.55 13.22 -13.09
C ASN A 96 -18.78 12.72 -12.31
N ALA A 97 -18.60 12.13 -11.13
CA ALA A 97 -19.70 11.54 -10.38
C ALA A 97 -20.71 12.57 -9.85
N THR A 98 -21.99 12.23 -9.89
CA THR A 98 -23.11 12.99 -9.33
C THR A 98 -23.28 12.75 -7.82
N LEU A 99 -22.17 12.60 -7.11
CA LEU A 99 -22.12 12.45 -5.65
C LEU A 99 -22.12 13.80 -4.93
N MET A 100 -22.52 13.80 -3.66
CA MET A 100 -22.31 14.95 -2.80
C MET A 100 -20.81 15.22 -2.60
N PRO A 101 -20.38 16.49 -2.44
CA PRO A 101 -18.97 16.83 -2.23
C PRO A 101 -18.34 16.10 -1.03
N SER A 102 -19.10 15.85 0.03
CA SER A 102 -18.66 15.10 1.21
C SER A 102 -18.36 13.63 0.88
N GLU A 103 -19.17 12.99 0.04
CA GLU A 103 -18.95 11.61 -0.41
C GLU A 103 -17.72 11.51 -1.31
N LYS A 104 -17.52 12.51 -2.19
CA LYS A 104 -16.31 12.58 -3.02
C LYS A 104 -15.05 12.67 -2.16
N GLY A 105 -15.06 13.55 -1.15
CA GLY A 105 -13.97 13.66 -0.18
C GLY A 105 -13.75 12.37 0.59
N PHE A 106 -14.82 11.70 1.00
CA PHE A 106 -14.76 10.41 1.70
C PHE A 106 -14.04 9.33 0.88
N TYR A 107 -14.37 9.17 -0.41
CA TYR A 107 -13.67 8.21 -1.28
C TYR A 107 -12.20 8.57 -1.49
N GLY A 108 -11.90 9.85 -1.68
CA GLY A 108 -10.51 10.31 -1.84
C GLY A 108 -9.64 10.01 -0.60
N VAL A 109 -10.13 10.35 0.58
CA VAL A 109 -9.39 10.15 1.84
C VAL A 109 -9.26 8.67 2.19
N SER A 110 -10.32 7.88 2.05
CA SER A 110 -10.29 6.45 2.35
C SER A 110 -9.37 5.68 1.39
N PHE A 111 -9.38 6.03 0.10
CA PHE A 111 -8.42 5.50 -0.87
C PHE A 111 -6.98 5.86 -0.52
N PHE A 112 -6.70 7.15 -0.23
CA PHE A 112 -5.36 7.59 0.17
C PHE A 112 -4.87 6.86 1.43
N MET A 113 -5.74 6.73 2.45
CA MET A 113 -5.44 6.00 3.68
C MET A 113 -5.13 4.52 3.40
N ALA A 114 -5.88 3.88 2.51
CA ALA A 114 -5.63 2.51 2.11
C ALA A 114 -4.27 2.34 1.42
N LEU A 115 -3.91 3.25 0.49
CA LEU A 115 -2.61 3.24 -0.18
C LEU A 115 -1.45 3.45 0.79
N PHE A 116 -1.57 4.45 1.66
CA PHE A 116 -0.55 4.74 2.67
C PHE A 116 -0.36 3.56 3.62
N GLY A 117 -1.47 2.99 4.11
CA GLY A 117 -1.46 1.79 4.93
C GLY A 117 -0.79 0.61 4.22
N ALA A 118 -1.07 0.39 2.93
CA ALA A 118 -0.49 -0.71 2.16
C ALA A 118 1.05 -0.59 2.05
N VAL A 119 1.56 0.61 1.79
CA VAL A 119 3.00 0.89 1.77
C VAL A 119 3.63 0.67 3.15
N ALA A 120 2.97 1.11 4.22
CA ALA A 120 3.44 0.92 5.60
C ALA A 120 3.45 -0.56 6.01
N VAL A 121 2.39 -1.31 5.70
CA VAL A 121 2.31 -2.76 5.92
C VAL A 121 3.43 -3.48 5.18
N GLN A 122 3.62 -3.16 3.90
CA GLN A 122 4.69 -3.78 3.10
C GLN A 122 6.07 -3.53 3.72
N LYS A 123 6.34 -2.30 4.15
CA LYS A 123 7.59 -1.95 4.82
C LYS A 123 7.77 -2.73 6.13
N ASN A 124 6.75 -2.77 6.98
CA ASN A 124 6.80 -3.45 8.28
C ASN A 124 6.98 -4.96 8.15
N THR A 125 6.25 -5.61 7.24
CA THR A 125 6.38 -7.05 6.99
C THR A 125 7.77 -7.38 6.49
N ARG A 126 8.36 -6.54 5.63
CA ARG A 126 9.74 -6.70 5.17
C ARG A 126 10.74 -6.54 6.33
N ASP A 127 10.64 -5.46 7.09
CA ASP A 127 11.58 -5.16 8.17
C ASP A 127 11.57 -6.29 9.23
N GLY A 128 10.41 -6.87 9.49
CA GLY A 128 10.29 -8.08 10.33
C GLY A 128 11.03 -9.31 9.78
N MET A 129 11.07 -9.52 8.46
CA MET A 129 11.84 -10.64 7.87
C MET A 129 13.35 -10.44 8.01
N HIS A 130 13.85 -9.21 7.86
CA HIS A 130 15.28 -8.93 8.03
C HIS A 130 15.72 -9.15 9.48
N SER A 131 14.93 -8.72 10.47
CA SER A 131 15.25 -8.96 11.88
C SER A 131 15.31 -10.45 12.25
N VAL A 132 14.44 -11.28 11.66
CA VAL A 132 14.47 -12.74 11.89
C VAL A 132 15.74 -13.36 11.31
N THR A 133 16.18 -12.88 10.14
CA THR A 133 17.37 -13.39 9.45
C THR A 133 18.66 -13.02 10.19
N GLU A 134 18.75 -11.79 10.72
CA GLU A 134 19.90 -11.33 11.52
C GLU A 134 20.06 -12.19 12.79
N ASN A 135 18.99 -12.37 13.56
CA ASN A 135 19.03 -13.16 14.81
C ASN A 135 19.43 -14.63 14.58
N ALA A 136 18.94 -15.27 13.51
CA ALA A 136 19.30 -16.65 13.19
C ALA A 136 20.79 -16.80 12.82
N THR A 137 21.40 -15.75 12.25
CA THR A 137 22.82 -15.72 11.90
C THR A 137 23.70 -15.48 13.13
N GLU A 138 23.23 -14.69 14.09
CA GLU A 138 23.93 -14.47 15.37
C GLU A 138 23.92 -15.73 16.25
N GLU A 139 22.78 -16.42 16.41
CA GLU A 139 22.69 -17.68 17.18
C GLU A 139 23.56 -18.80 16.61
N SER A 140 23.78 -18.83 15.30
CA SER A 140 24.63 -19.85 14.66
C SER A 140 26.12 -19.51 14.69
N GLN A 141 26.50 -18.30 15.14
CA GLN A 141 27.89 -17.87 15.34
C GLN A 141 28.33 -17.88 16.80
N GLU A 142 27.44 -18.09 17.77
CA GLU A 142 27.82 -18.38 19.15
C GLU A 142 28.42 -19.79 19.23
N PRO A 143 29.73 -19.95 19.53
CA PRO A 143 30.26 -21.27 19.82
C PRO A 143 29.54 -21.81 21.04
N GLN A 144 28.87 -22.95 20.90
CA GLN A 144 28.32 -23.71 22.01
C GLN A 144 29.43 -23.91 23.06
N SER A 145 29.36 -23.13 24.15
CA SER A 145 30.24 -23.24 25.31
C SER A 145 29.78 -24.37 26.22
#